data_AF-A0A099SF94-F1
#
_entry.id   AF-A0A099SF94-F1
#
_cell.length_a   1.000
_cell.length_b   1.000
_cell.length_c   1.000
_cell.angle_alpha   90.00
_cell.angle_beta   90.00
_cell.angle_gamma   90.00
#
_symmetry.space_group_name_H-M   'P 1'
#
loop_
_entity.id
_entity.type
_entity.pdbx_description
1 polymer ?
#
loop_
_entity_poly.entity_id
_entity_poly.type
_entity_poly.pdbx_seq_one_letter_code
_entity_poly.pdbx_strand_id
1 'polypeptide(L)'
;MARYSKEERRKLLIEALAENPFFTDEELSERFIVSVSTIRLDRGELGIPEVRERTRAVAQEAYSTLKSLDDQELIGELLELVIGERACSKLIVDESMVLTKARVARGHYLFAQANSLAIALVDAKMALTGSVELKFLRPVQLGEVVLAKGVVLKRKLNKYWVEIRLSVGAEDVLRGSWILFAIEDSAGIRGEME
;
A
#
# COMPACT_ATOMS: atom_id res chain seq x y z
N MET A 1 -12.67 -41.04 -3.43
CA MET A 1 -12.33 -39.61 -3.26
C MET A 1 -13.61 -38.85 -3.05
N ALA A 2 -13.76 -38.17 -1.92
CA ALA A 2 -15.04 -37.59 -1.50
C ALA A 2 -15.34 -36.36 -2.36
N ARG A 3 -16.38 -36.45 -3.18
CA ARG A 3 -16.93 -35.34 -3.95
C ARG A 3 -17.61 -34.43 -2.93
N TYR A 4 -17.07 -33.23 -2.70
CA TYR A 4 -17.71 -32.24 -1.82
C TYR A 4 -19.18 -32.08 -2.22
N SER A 5 -20.07 -32.10 -1.23
CA SER A 5 -21.47 -31.76 -1.48
C SER A 5 -21.58 -30.33 -2.01
N LYS A 6 -22.70 -30.00 -2.68
CA LYS A 6 -22.93 -28.65 -3.23
C LYS A 6 -22.79 -27.57 -2.14
N GLU A 7 -23.32 -27.84 -0.95
CA GLU A 7 -23.27 -26.91 0.18
C GLU A 7 -21.87 -26.77 0.77
N GLU A 8 -21.16 -27.87 1.00
CA GLU A 8 -19.78 -27.83 1.52
C GLU A 8 -18.84 -27.12 0.54
N ARG A 9 -18.95 -27.41 -0.75
CA ARG A 9 -18.12 -26.77 -1.79
C ARG A 9 -18.32 -25.25 -1.77
N ARG A 10 -19.56 -24.78 -1.64
CA ARG A 10 -19.87 -23.34 -1.58
C ARG A 10 -19.30 -22.68 -0.34
N LYS A 11 -19.42 -23.33 0.80
CA LYS A 11 -18.82 -22.83 2.05
C LYS A 11 -17.31 -22.70 1.92
N LEU A 12 -16.65 -23.75 1.43
CA LEU A 12 -15.20 -23.75 1.22
C LEU A 12 -14.76 -22.76 0.13
N LEU A 13 -15.62 -22.50 -0.86
CA LEU A 13 -15.35 -21.50 -1.91
C LEU A 13 -15.35 -20.08 -1.34
N ILE A 14 -16.24 -19.76 -0.40
CA ILE A 14 -16.22 -18.49 0.33
C ILE A 14 -14.93 -18.38 1.16
N GLU A 15 -14.60 -19.42 1.93
CA GLU A 15 -13.39 -19.44 2.77
C GLU A 15 -12.12 -19.27 1.93
N ALA A 16 -12.00 -19.99 0.82
CA ALA A 16 -10.84 -19.90 -0.08
C ALA A 16 -10.70 -18.50 -0.70
N LEU A 17 -11.80 -17.83 -1.02
CA LEU A 17 -11.78 -16.48 -1.59
C LEU A 17 -11.61 -15.38 -0.55
N ALA A 18 -11.93 -15.65 0.71
CA ALA A 18 -11.57 -14.78 1.83
C ALA A 18 -10.06 -14.84 2.12
N GLU A 19 -9.44 -16.03 2.01
CA GLU A 19 -7.98 -16.19 2.16
C GLU A 19 -7.19 -15.59 0.99
N ASN A 20 -7.67 -15.79 -0.24
CA ASN A 20 -7.04 -15.23 -1.43
C ASN A 20 -8.08 -14.81 -2.47
N PRO A 21 -8.40 -13.50 -2.56
CA PRO A 21 -9.41 -12.98 -3.47
C PRO A 21 -8.99 -13.03 -4.95
N PHE A 22 -7.73 -13.38 -5.26
CA PHE A 22 -7.20 -13.41 -6.62
C PHE A 22 -7.33 -14.77 -7.31
N PHE A 23 -7.83 -15.81 -6.62
CA PHE A 23 -8.02 -17.12 -7.23
C PHE A 23 -8.93 -17.05 -8.47
N THR A 24 -8.43 -17.62 -9.55
CA THR A 24 -9.14 -17.79 -10.83
C THR A 24 -10.14 -18.93 -10.78
N ASP A 25 -11.13 -18.90 -11.67
CA ASP A 25 -12.12 -19.97 -11.75
C ASP A 25 -11.47 -21.31 -12.13
N GLU A 26 -10.40 -21.25 -12.92
CA GLU A 26 -9.55 -22.39 -13.30
C GLU A 26 -8.88 -23.02 -12.07
N GLU A 27 -8.18 -22.22 -11.25
CA GLU A 27 -7.52 -22.70 -10.03
C GLU A 27 -8.52 -23.26 -9.00
N LEU A 28 -9.68 -22.62 -8.86
CA LEU A 28 -10.75 -23.13 -7.98
C LEU A 28 -11.34 -24.43 -8.52
N SER A 29 -11.45 -24.58 -9.83
CA SER A 29 -11.98 -25.80 -10.46
C SER A 29 -11.05 -27.00 -10.22
N GLU A 30 -9.74 -26.78 -10.30
CA GLU A 30 -8.72 -27.79 -9.97
C GLU A 30 -8.76 -28.13 -8.48
N ARG A 31 -8.83 -27.12 -7.61
CA ARG A 31 -8.85 -27.28 -6.15
C ARG A 31 -10.07 -28.06 -5.65
N PHE A 32 -11.25 -27.81 -6.22
CA PHE A 32 -12.49 -28.48 -5.83
C PHE A 32 -12.83 -29.71 -6.68
N ILE A 33 -11.99 -30.05 -7.68
CA ILE A 33 -12.16 -31.18 -8.59
C ILE A 33 -13.56 -31.13 -9.25
N VAL A 34 -13.90 -29.97 -9.80
CA VAL A 34 -15.15 -29.73 -10.54
C VAL A 34 -14.87 -28.98 -11.83
N SER A 35 -15.86 -28.85 -12.71
CA SER A 35 -15.70 -28.03 -13.91
C SER A 35 -15.68 -26.53 -13.58
N VAL A 36 -14.99 -25.75 -14.39
CA VAL A 36 -15.04 -24.27 -14.34
C VAL A 36 -16.49 -23.76 -14.40
N SER A 37 -17.34 -24.41 -15.19
CA SER A 37 -18.78 -24.08 -15.26
C SER A 37 -19.49 -24.25 -13.91
N THR A 38 -19.13 -25.28 -13.14
CA THR A 38 -19.67 -25.50 -11.79
C THR A 38 -19.23 -24.39 -10.83
N ILE A 39 -17.96 -23.96 -10.89
CA ILE A 39 -17.45 -22.84 -10.09
C ILE A 39 -18.16 -21.54 -10.43
N ARG A 40 -18.39 -21.24 -11.72
CA ARG A 40 -19.13 -20.06 -12.15
C ARG A 40 -20.59 -20.06 -11.65
N LEU A 41 -21.25 -21.22 -11.72
CA LEU A 41 -22.61 -21.38 -11.18
C LEU A 41 -22.65 -21.15 -9.67
N ASP A 42 -21.71 -21.71 -8.92
CA ASP A 42 -21.65 -21.54 -7.47
C ASP A 42 -21.33 -20.08 -7.09
N ARG A 43 -20.38 -19.44 -7.76
CA ARG A 43 -20.09 -18.01 -7.59
C ARG A 43 -21.31 -17.15 -7.88
N GLY A 44 -22.03 -17.42 -8.97
CA GLY A 44 -23.25 -16.72 -9.35
C GLY A 44 -24.36 -16.83 -8.30
N GLU A 45 -24.59 -18.04 -7.78
CA GLU A 45 -25.59 -18.24 -6.70
C GLU A 45 -25.18 -17.60 -5.37
N LEU A 46 -23.87 -17.46 -5.12
CA LEU A 46 -23.33 -16.80 -3.93
C LEU A 46 -23.13 -15.28 -4.09
N GLY A 47 -23.42 -14.73 -5.27
CA GLY A 47 -23.20 -13.30 -5.57
C GLY A 47 -21.73 -12.89 -5.61
N ILE A 48 -20.81 -13.81 -5.89
CA ILE A 48 -19.37 -13.56 -5.87
C ILE A 48 -18.91 -13.01 -7.25
N PRO A 49 -18.36 -11.78 -7.31
CA PRO A 49 -17.97 -11.14 -8.57
C PRO A 49 -16.70 -11.75 -9.19
N GLU A 50 -16.44 -11.48 -10.46
CA GLU A 50 -15.31 -12.04 -11.22
C GLU A 50 -13.95 -11.60 -10.66
N VAL A 51 -12.90 -12.36 -10.96
CA VAL A 51 -11.53 -12.09 -10.48
C VAL A 51 -11.13 -10.64 -10.75
N ARG A 52 -11.45 -10.12 -11.94
CA ARG A 52 -11.13 -8.75 -12.34
C ARG A 52 -11.83 -7.71 -11.47
N GLU A 53 -13.10 -7.93 -11.16
CA GLU A 53 -13.88 -7.05 -10.28
C GLU A 53 -13.42 -7.16 -8.83
N ARG A 54 -13.11 -8.37 -8.34
CA ARG A 54 -12.53 -8.59 -7.01
C ARG A 54 -11.17 -7.94 -6.86
N THR A 55 -10.32 -8.04 -7.89
CA THR A 55 -9.01 -7.38 -7.92
C THR A 55 -9.17 -5.86 -7.86
N ARG A 56 -10.13 -5.31 -8.60
CA ARG A 56 -10.45 -3.89 -8.57
C ARG A 56 -11.00 -3.45 -7.22
N ALA A 57 -11.84 -4.26 -6.59
CA ALA A 57 -12.40 -4.00 -5.27
C ALA A 57 -11.30 -4.00 -4.19
N VAL A 58 -10.39 -4.97 -4.20
CA VAL A 58 -9.25 -5.02 -3.26
C VAL A 58 -8.30 -3.84 -3.48
N ALA A 59 -8.04 -3.46 -4.73
CA ALA A 59 -7.28 -2.25 -5.02
C ALA A 59 -8.00 -1.01 -4.48
N GLN A 60 -9.29 -0.83 -4.79
CA GLN A 60 -10.09 0.28 -4.28
C GLN A 60 -10.20 0.31 -2.75
N GLU A 61 -10.27 -0.85 -2.10
CA GLU A 61 -10.32 -0.96 -0.64
C GLU A 61 -8.98 -0.53 -0.02
N ALA A 62 -7.85 -0.97 -0.59
CA ALA A 62 -6.51 -0.53 -0.18
C ALA A 62 -6.32 0.99 -0.34
N TYR A 63 -6.86 1.59 -1.41
CA TYR A 63 -6.87 3.05 -1.60
C TYR A 63 -7.83 3.76 -0.64
N SER A 64 -9.05 3.23 -0.42
CA SER A 64 -10.03 3.80 0.52
C SER A 64 -9.63 3.71 2.00
N THR A 65 -8.57 2.96 2.30
CA THR A 65 -7.99 2.80 3.63
C THR A 65 -7.07 3.99 3.99
N LEU A 66 -6.71 4.85 3.03
CA LEU A 66 -5.99 6.10 3.34
C LEU A 66 -6.90 7.04 4.13
N LYS A 67 -6.59 7.25 5.41
CA LYS A 67 -7.32 8.19 6.28
C LYS A 67 -6.74 9.61 6.26
N SER A 68 -5.45 9.72 5.99
CA SER A 68 -4.62 10.90 6.26
C SER A 68 -4.07 11.58 4.99
N LEU A 69 -4.31 10.99 3.81
CA LEU A 69 -3.95 11.52 2.49
C LEU A 69 -5.08 11.20 1.51
N ASP A 70 -5.37 12.11 0.58
CA ASP A 70 -6.14 11.77 -0.61
C ASP A 70 -5.25 11.00 -1.61
N ASP A 71 -5.83 10.12 -2.43
CA ASP A 71 -5.13 9.27 -3.42
C ASP A 71 -4.15 10.05 -4.33
N GLN A 72 -4.40 11.35 -4.55
CA GLN A 72 -3.59 12.22 -5.40
C GLN A 72 -2.33 12.78 -4.72
N GLU A 73 -2.22 12.64 -3.41
CA GLU A 73 -1.13 13.22 -2.62
C GLU A 73 0.00 12.22 -2.34
N LEU A 74 -0.21 10.93 -2.65
CA LEU A 74 0.80 9.88 -2.53
C LEU A 74 1.75 9.91 -3.73
N ILE A 75 3.07 9.91 -3.46
CA ILE A 75 4.09 9.92 -4.52
C ILE A 75 4.50 8.48 -4.86
N GLY A 76 4.23 8.09 -6.10
CA GLY A 76 4.47 6.74 -6.61
C GLY A 76 3.21 5.87 -6.58
N GLU A 77 3.41 4.57 -6.74
CA GLU A 77 2.36 3.55 -6.73
C GLU A 77 2.38 2.83 -5.38
N LEU A 78 1.27 2.92 -4.62
CA LEU A 78 1.11 2.17 -3.38
C LEU A 78 0.92 0.68 -3.71
N LEU A 79 1.78 -0.17 -3.15
CA LEU A 79 1.72 -1.63 -3.32
C LEU A 79 1.05 -2.32 -2.14
N GLU A 80 1.27 -1.79 -0.93
CA GLU A 80 0.75 -2.36 0.31
C GLU A 80 0.57 -1.28 1.37
N LEU A 81 -0.51 -1.36 2.14
CA LEU A 81 -0.75 -0.50 3.29
C LEU A 81 -1.48 -1.28 4.39
N VAL A 82 -0.85 -1.33 5.56
CA VAL A 82 -1.45 -1.73 6.83
C VAL A 82 -1.27 -0.54 7.77
N ILE A 83 -2.33 0.27 7.93
CA ILE A 83 -2.27 1.52 8.71
C ILE A 83 -1.77 1.24 10.12
N GLY A 84 -0.90 2.09 10.63
CA GLY A 84 -0.36 1.97 11.99
C GLY A 84 0.72 0.90 12.13
N GLU A 85 1.03 0.16 11.06
CA GLU A 85 1.99 -0.94 11.09
C GLU A 85 3.05 -0.84 9.98
N ARG A 86 2.69 -1.07 8.72
CA ARG A 86 3.66 -1.18 7.61
C ARG A 86 3.05 -0.84 6.25
N ALA A 87 3.88 -0.32 5.34
CA ALA A 87 3.45 0.06 4.00
C ALA A 87 4.59 -0.07 2.99
N CYS A 88 4.23 -0.20 1.71
CA CYS A 88 5.17 -0.31 0.60
C CYS A 88 4.69 0.52 -0.59
N SER A 89 5.59 1.31 -1.20
CA SER A 89 5.32 2.00 -2.47
C SER A 89 6.46 1.84 -3.46
N LYS A 90 6.14 2.03 -4.74
CA LYS A 90 7.05 1.91 -5.88
C LYS A 90 7.08 3.20 -6.67
N LEU A 91 8.27 3.67 -7.02
CA LEU A 91 8.47 4.84 -7.88
C LEU A 91 9.46 4.49 -8.98
N ILE A 92 9.09 4.74 -10.24
CA ILE A 92 10.01 4.62 -11.37
C ILE A 92 10.59 6.01 -11.63
N VAL A 93 11.91 6.14 -11.58
CA VAL A 93 12.57 7.44 -11.81
C VAL A 93 12.51 7.78 -13.30
N ASP A 94 11.81 8.87 -13.64
CA ASP A 94 11.69 9.36 -15.00
C ASP A 94 12.57 10.60 -15.28
N GLU A 95 12.53 11.09 -16.52
CA GLU A 95 13.35 12.23 -16.96
C GLU A 95 13.02 13.53 -16.23
N SER A 96 11.78 13.70 -15.76
CA SER A 96 11.38 14.87 -14.99
C SER A 96 12.01 14.87 -13.60
N MET A 97 12.42 13.71 -13.09
CA MET A 97 12.93 13.56 -11.72
C MET A 97 14.44 13.73 -11.60
N VAL A 98 15.18 13.72 -12.70
CA VAL A 98 16.66 13.68 -12.69
C VAL A 98 17.33 15.02 -12.96
N LEU A 99 18.57 15.17 -12.50
CA LEU A 99 19.48 16.22 -12.95
C LEU A 99 19.92 15.93 -14.38
N THR A 100 19.60 16.80 -15.33
CA THR A 100 19.84 16.58 -16.78
C THR A 100 21.27 16.15 -17.11
N LYS A 101 22.28 16.73 -16.44
CA LYS A 101 23.70 16.42 -16.69
C LYS A 101 24.18 15.12 -16.06
N ALA A 102 23.67 14.77 -14.88
CA ALA A 102 24.14 13.62 -14.10
C ALA A 102 23.27 12.38 -14.30
N ARG A 103 22.05 12.53 -14.82
CA ARG A 103 20.99 11.50 -14.90
C ARG A 103 20.69 10.81 -13.56
N VAL A 104 20.92 11.52 -12.46
CA VAL A 104 20.63 11.09 -11.09
C VAL A 104 19.37 11.77 -10.58
N ALA A 105 18.51 11.01 -9.89
CA ALA A 105 17.29 11.49 -9.26
C ALA A 105 17.60 12.63 -8.27
N ARG A 106 16.82 13.70 -8.34
CA ARG A 106 16.89 14.80 -7.36
C ARG A 106 16.35 14.28 -6.04
N GLY A 107 17.10 14.52 -4.96
CA GLY A 107 16.81 13.93 -3.64
C GLY A 107 15.40 14.23 -3.10
N HIS A 108 14.78 15.35 -3.51
CA HIS A 108 13.42 15.69 -3.09
C HIS A 108 12.35 14.71 -3.59
N TYR A 109 12.55 14.00 -4.72
CA TYR A 109 11.58 12.99 -5.16
C TYR A 109 11.62 11.74 -4.28
N LEU A 110 12.83 11.28 -3.93
CA LEU A 110 13.01 10.17 -3.00
C LEU A 110 12.48 10.54 -1.60
N PHE A 111 12.74 11.77 -1.16
CA PHE A 111 12.16 12.31 0.06
C PHE A 111 10.63 12.36 -0.01
N ALA A 112 10.05 12.83 -1.12
CA ALA A 112 8.60 12.96 -1.26
C ALA A 112 7.90 11.59 -1.28
N GLN A 113 8.48 10.58 -1.94
CA GLN A 113 8.01 9.19 -1.87
C GLN A 113 8.05 8.67 -0.43
N ALA A 114 9.18 8.85 0.27
CA ALA A 114 9.29 8.41 1.66
C ALA A 114 8.30 9.16 2.56
N ASN A 115 8.21 10.48 2.46
CA ASN A 115 7.39 11.30 3.34
C ASN A 115 5.89 11.03 3.14
N SER A 116 5.42 10.92 1.90
CA SER A 116 4.02 10.56 1.62
C SER A 116 3.69 9.16 2.14
N LEU A 117 4.58 8.18 1.99
CA LEU A 117 4.39 6.84 2.57
C LEU A 117 4.36 6.87 4.11
N ALA A 118 5.17 7.74 4.74
CA ALA A 118 5.16 7.92 6.19
C ALA A 118 3.81 8.45 6.67
N ILE A 119 3.29 9.48 6.00
CA ILE A 119 2.00 10.09 6.32
C ILE A 119 0.86 9.07 6.14
N ALA A 120 0.89 8.28 5.06
CA ALA A 120 -0.10 7.23 4.80
C ALA A 120 -0.19 6.15 5.90
N LEU A 121 0.90 5.93 6.65
CA LEU A 121 0.94 4.99 7.77
C LEU A 121 0.23 5.50 9.03
N VAL A 122 -0.11 6.78 9.11
CA VAL A 122 -0.70 7.38 10.32
C VAL A 122 -2.21 7.13 10.34
N ASP A 123 -2.68 6.44 11.37
CA ASP A 123 -4.11 6.24 11.62
C ASP A 123 -4.74 7.50 12.22
N ALA A 124 -5.00 8.50 11.36
CA ALA A 124 -5.67 9.76 11.69
C ALA A 124 -6.26 10.40 10.43
N LYS A 125 -7.21 11.33 10.59
CA LYS A 125 -7.80 12.08 9.46
C LYS A 125 -6.81 13.03 8.78
N MET A 126 -5.86 13.54 9.55
CA MET A 126 -4.80 14.39 9.05
C MET A 126 -3.51 14.02 9.77
N ALA A 127 -2.41 14.00 9.01
CA ALA A 127 -1.09 13.75 9.55
C ALA A 127 -0.09 14.75 9.00
N LEU A 128 0.78 15.27 9.88
CA LEU A 128 1.79 16.25 9.53
C LEU A 128 3.18 15.73 9.89
N THR A 129 4.13 15.97 9.01
CA THR A 129 5.55 15.68 9.29
C THR A 129 6.08 16.67 10.31
N GLY A 130 6.46 16.18 11.48
CA GLY A 130 7.05 16.98 12.56
C GLY A 130 8.55 17.13 12.42
N SER A 131 9.26 16.00 12.31
CA SER A 131 10.71 15.99 12.12
C SER A 131 11.15 14.77 11.35
N VAL A 132 12.26 14.91 10.62
CA VAL A 132 12.84 13.82 9.84
C VAL A 132 14.35 13.80 10.03
N GLU A 133 14.90 12.61 10.26
CA GLU A 133 16.33 12.33 10.14
C GLU A 133 16.51 11.29 9.03
N LEU A 134 17.31 11.60 8.01
CA LEU A 134 17.51 10.68 6.88
C LEU A 134 18.92 10.77 6.32
N LYS A 135 19.31 9.72 5.60
CA LYS A 135 20.59 9.62 4.90
C LYS A 135 20.34 9.11 3.48
N PHE A 136 20.87 9.84 2.50
CA PHE A 136 21.03 9.35 1.14
C PHE A 136 22.29 8.48 1.11
N LEU A 137 22.12 7.18 0.88
CA LEU A 137 23.20 6.20 0.90
C LEU A 137 23.85 6.05 -0.47
N ARG A 138 23.04 6.13 -1.53
CA ARG A 138 23.47 5.92 -2.91
C ARG A 138 22.66 6.81 -3.86
N PRO A 139 23.28 7.41 -4.90
CA PRO A 139 22.55 8.00 -6.01
C PRO A 139 21.60 6.99 -6.67
N VAL A 140 20.43 7.47 -7.10
CA VAL A 140 19.46 6.70 -7.89
C VAL A 140 19.49 7.22 -9.32
N GLN A 141 19.59 6.32 -10.29
CA GLN A 141 19.73 6.62 -11.72
C GLN A 141 18.35 6.70 -12.41
N LEU A 142 18.31 7.38 -13.55
CA LEU A 142 17.15 7.35 -14.44
C LEU A 142 16.75 5.91 -14.81
N GLY A 143 15.46 5.62 -14.76
CA GLY A 143 14.88 4.32 -15.08
C GLY A 143 14.94 3.29 -13.96
N GLU A 144 15.64 3.58 -12.85
CA GLU A 144 15.62 2.70 -11.68
C GLU A 144 14.25 2.71 -11.00
N VAL A 145 13.88 1.53 -10.49
CA VAL A 145 12.65 1.32 -9.73
C VAL A 145 12.99 1.35 -8.24
N VAL A 146 12.46 2.35 -7.54
CA VAL A 146 12.68 2.57 -6.12
C VAL A 146 11.50 2.00 -5.34
N LEU A 147 11.79 1.03 -4.47
CA LEU A 147 10.84 0.48 -3.51
C LEU A 147 11.03 1.14 -2.15
N ALA A 148 10.02 1.85 -1.68
CA ALA A 148 9.95 2.39 -0.34
C ALA A 148 9.18 1.44 0.57
N LYS A 149 9.75 1.11 1.74
CA LYS A 149 9.12 0.30 2.78
C LYS A 149 9.12 1.09 4.08
N GLY A 150 7.95 1.27 4.66
CA GLY A 150 7.76 1.96 5.93
C GLY A 150 7.25 1.03 7.03
N VAL A 151 7.71 1.24 8.26
CA VAL A 151 7.26 0.52 9.45
C VAL A 151 7.08 1.49 10.60
N VAL A 152 5.93 1.42 11.29
CA VAL A 152 5.68 2.16 12.53
C VAL A 152 6.39 1.46 13.68
N LEU A 153 7.38 2.12 14.27
CA LEU A 153 8.16 1.57 15.39
C LEU A 153 7.43 1.73 16.73
N LYS A 154 6.72 2.86 16.89
CA LYS A 154 5.93 3.15 18.09
C LYS A 154 4.95 4.29 17.85
N ARG A 155 3.88 4.29 18.64
CA ARG A 155 2.91 5.38 18.79
C ARG A 155 2.90 5.85 20.23
N LYS A 156 2.90 7.17 20.45
CA LYS A 156 2.73 7.77 21.78
C LYS A 156 1.93 9.05 21.66
N LEU A 157 0.79 9.12 22.36
CA LEU A 157 -0.16 10.24 22.25
C LEU A 157 -0.55 10.44 20.77
N ASN A 158 -0.41 11.66 20.27
CA ASN A 158 -0.66 12.04 18.88
C ASN A 158 0.59 11.93 17.99
N LYS A 159 1.64 11.23 18.42
CA LYS A 159 2.89 11.10 17.64
C LYS A 159 3.13 9.66 17.17
N TYR A 160 3.61 9.54 15.94
CA TYR A 160 4.04 8.29 15.30
C TYR A 160 5.53 8.38 14.98
N TRP A 161 6.26 7.31 15.27
CA TRP A 161 7.66 7.14 14.86
C TRP A 161 7.70 6.09 13.77
N VAL A 162 8.11 6.49 12.57
CA VAL A 162 8.10 5.64 11.38
C VAL A 162 9.51 5.54 10.84
N GLU A 163 9.99 4.33 10.61
CA GLU A 163 11.23 4.09 9.87
C GLU A 163 10.87 3.83 8.40
N ILE A 164 11.57 4.47 7.47
CA ILE A 164 11.42 4.21 6.04
C ILE A 164 12.76 3.89 5.41
N ARG A 165 12.75 2.87 4.56
CA ARG A 165 13.89 2.46 3.73
C ARG A 165 13.46 2.46 2.27
N LEU A 166 14.25 3.11 1.43
CA LEU A 166 14.13 3.06 -0.02
C LEU A 166 15.26 2.17 -0.55
N SER A 167 14.91 1.30 -1.48
CA SER A 167 15.82 0.32 -2.08
C SER A 167 15.64 0.23 -3.59
N VAL A 168 16.72 -0.08 -4.29
CA VAL A 168 16.73 -0.46 -5.71
C VAL A 168 17.28 -1.88 -5.78
N GLY A 169 16.43 -2.84 -6.12
CA GLY A 169 16.77 -4.26 -6.02
C GLY A 169 17.07 -4.66 -4.57
N ALA A 170 18.32 -5.07 -4.29
CA ALA A 170 18.78 -5.46 -2.96
C ALA A 170 19.57 -4.35 -2.22
N GLU A 171 19.81 -3.20 -2.87
CA GLU A 171 20.62 -2.12 -2.31
C GLU A 171 19.74 -1.02 -1.72
N ASP A 172 20.04 -0.62 -0.48
CA ASP A 172 19.38 0.53 0.13
C ASP A 172 19.98 1.83 -0.38
N VAL A 173 19.11 2.72 -0.86
CA VAL A 173 19.49 4.01 -1.46
C VAL A 173 19.18 5.19 -0.54
N LEU A 174 18.18 5.05 0.33
CA LEU A 174 17.85 6.01 1.39
C LEU A 174 17.32 5.28 2.62
N ARG A 175 17.70 5.77 3.80
CA ARG A 175 17.11 5.34 5.07
C ARG A 175 16.80 6.56 5.92
N GLY A 176 15.69 6.53 6.64
CA GLY A 176 15.36 7.61 7.56
C GLY A 176 14.32 7.23 8.61
N SER A 177 14.16 8.14 9.56
CA SER A 177 13.17 8.08 10.64
C SER A 177 12.35 9.36 10.63
N TRP A 178 11.03 9.20 10.65
CA TRP A 178 10.04 10.26 10.68
C TRP A 178 9.35 10.30 12.03
N ILE A 179 9.12 11.50 12.54
CA ILE A 179 8.16 11.76 13.62
C ILE A 179 7.00 12.51 13.01
N LEU A 180 5.81 11.92 13.07
CA LEU A 180 4.59 12.46 12.51
C LEU A 180 3.61 12.81 13.62
N PHE A 181 2.86 13.89 13.43
CA PHE A 181 1.76 14.27 14.29
C PHE A 181 0.44 13.83 13.66
N ALA A 182 -0.35 13.06 14.41
CA ALA A 182 -1.74 12.77 14.11
C ALA A 182 -2.62 13.91 14.61
N ILE A 183 -3.51 14.39 13.75
CA ILE A 183 -4.53 15.38 14.09
C ILE A 183 -5.88 14.69 13.94
N GLU A 184 -6.55 14.48 15.07
CA GLU A 184 -7.96 14.06 15.10
C GLU A 184 -8.83 15.33 15.04
N ASP A 185 -9.96 15.25 14.33
CA ASP A 185 -10.89 16.38 14.16
C ASP A 185 -11.23 16.99 15.52
N SER A 186 -10.62 18.14 15.77
CA SER A 186 -10.98 19.06 16.84
C SER A 186 -10.94 20.44 16.22
N ALA A 187 -12.10 21.08 16.22
CA ALA A 187 -12.30 22.44 15.75
C ALA A 187 -11.16 23.36 16.26
N GLY A 188 -10.50 24.06 15.32
CA GLY A 188 -9.66 25.21 15.66
C GLY A 188 -8.17 25.05 15.33
N ILE A 189 -7.81 25.21 14.06
CA ILE A 189 -6.54 25.84 13.69
C ILE A 189 -6.88 27.20 13.07
N ARG A 190 -7.36 28.11 13.94
CA ARG A 190 -7.31 29.57 13.74
C ARG A 190 -6.88 30.15 15.09
N GLY A 191 -5.72 30.81 15.10
CA GLY A 191 -5.01 31.29 16.30
C GLY A 191 -3.73 30.49 16.44
N GLU A 192 -2.52 31.03 16.34
CA GLU A 192 -2.07 32.39 16.60
C GLU A 192 -0.93 32.73 15.60
N MET A 193 -1.11 33.81 14.85
CA MET A 193 -0.03 34.63 14.31
C MET A 193 -0.43 36.07 14.58
N GLU A 194 -0.11 36.55 15.79
CA GLU A 194 0.13 37.96 16.07
C GLU A 194 1.61 38.14 16.40
#